data_AF-A0AAU9XVG8-F1
#
_entry.id   AF-A0AAU9XVG8-F1
#
_cell.length_a   1.000
_cell.length_b   1.000
_cell.length_c   1.000
_cell.angle_alpha   90.00
_cell.angle_beta   90.00
_cell.angle_gamma   90.00
#
_symmetry.space_group_name_H-M   'P 1'
#
loop_
_entity.id
_entity.type
_entity.pdbx_description
1 polymer ?
#
loop_
_entity_poly.entity_id
_entity_poly.type
_entity_poly.pdbx_seq_one_letter_code
_entity_poly.pdbx_strand_id
1 'polypeptide(L)'
;MASGGLSSVRDALLTASFYDIIDDDEFVLLYDAYSSKPIFPYWKFPRFSVDEWSDVECKTELRFAKKHLPELCECLGIPEKITCVQRTVCGGMEGLCILLKRLAYPCRYT
;
A
#
# COMPACT_ATOMS: atom_id res chain seq x y z
N MET A 1 -15.00 20.40 -18.69
CA MET A 1 -15.59 19.07 -18.47
C MET A 1 -15.00 18.54 -17.17
N ALA A 2 -15.76 18.59 -16.08
CA ALA A 2 -15.27 18.15 -14.77
C ALA A 2 -15.07 16.63 -14.81
N SER A 3 -13.83 16.18 -14.64
CA SER A 3 -13.49 14.78 -14.43
C SER A 3 -14.03 14.35 -13.06
N GLY A 4 -15.29 13.93 -13.02
CA GLY A 4 -15.99 13.57 -11.79
C GLY A 4 -15.47 12.25 -11.23
N GLY A 5 -14.42 12.29 -10.42
CA GLY A 5 -14.00 11.15 -9.59
C GLY A 5 -14.89 10.98 -8.36
N LEU A 6 -14.80 9.82 -7.70
CA LEU A 6 -15.51 9.53 -6.44
C LEU A 6 -15.35 10.64 -5.38
N SER A 7 -14.19 11.32 -5.35
CA SER A 7 -13.96 12.49 -4.48
C SER A 7 -14.91 13.65 -4.77
N SER A 8 -15.16 13.95 -6.05
CA SER A 8 -16.03 15.05 -6.46
C SER A 8 -17.50 14.77 -6.10
N VAL A 9 -17.93 13.51 -6.17
CA VAL A 9 -19.28 13.10 -5.75
C VAL A 9 -19.42 13.26 -4.24
N ARG A 10 -18.38 12.88 -3.49
CA ARG A 10 -18.36 12.98 -2.03
C ARG A 10 -18.38 14.43 -1.52
N ASP A 11 -17.68 15.33 -2.21
CA ASP A 11 -17.74 16.77 -1.92
C ASP A 11 -19.14 17.34 -2.17
N ALA A 12 -19.83 16.86 -3.22
CA ALA A 12 -21.23 17.22 -3.49
C ALA A 12 -22.18 16.67 -2.42
N LEU A 13 -21.96 15.45 -1.92
CA LEU A 13 -22.75 14.87 -0.82
C LEU A 13 -22.58 15.65 0.49
N LEU A 14 -21.35 16.06 0.81
CA LEU A 14 -21.08 16.93 1.97
C LEU A 14 -21.81 18.27 1.85
N THR A 15 -21.80 18.85 0.65
CA THR A 15 -22.52 20.09 0.36
C THR A 15 -24.03 19.89 0.50
N ALA A 16 -24.58 18.79 0.00
CA ALA A 16 -26.00 18.48 0.09
C ALA A 16 -26.47 18.28 1.54
N SER A 17 -25.69 17.58 2.37
CA SER A 17 -25.96 17.44 3.81
C SER A 17 -25.91 18.79 4.52
N PHE A 18 -24.94 19.66 4.20
CA PHE A 18 -24.85 20.99 4.80
C PHE A 18 -26.06 21.89 4.48
N TYR A 19 -26.66 21.73 3.30
CA TYR A 19 -27.86 22.46 2.88
C TYR A 19 -29.17 21.74 3.24
N ASP A 20 -29.13 20.68 4.05
CA ASP A 20 -30.32 19.90 4.44
C ASP A 20 -31.10 19.35 3.24
N ILE A 21 -30.41 19.09 2.12
CA ILE A 21 -31.00 18.52 0.89
C ILE A 21 -31.19 17.00 1.04
N ILE A 22 -30.32 16.37 1.82
CA ILE A 22 -30.36 14.94 2.16
C ILE A 22 -30.30 14.81 3.67
N ASP A 23 -30.98 13.81 4.22
CA ASP A 23 -30.93 13.52 5.65
C ASP A 23 -29.64 12.76 6.05
N ASP A 24 -29.43 12.60 7.35
CA ASP A 24 -28.24 11.94 7.91
C ASP A 24 -28.14 10.46 7.48
N ASP A 25 -29.26 9.75 7.38
CA ASP A 25 -29.28 8.34 6.97
C ASP A 25 -28.94 8.21 5.48
N GLU A 26 -29.52 9.07 4.63
CA GLU A 26 -29.20 9.19 3.21
C GLU A 26 -27.73 9.56 2.99
N PHE A 27 -27.22 10.54 3.75
CA PHE A 27 -25.82 10.94 3.68
C PHE A 27 -24.89 9.78 4.03
N VAL A 28 -25.13 9.07 5.13
CA VAL A 28 -24.29 7.94 5.55
C VAL A 28 -24.25 6.85 4.48
N LEU A 29 -25.42 6.46 3.94
CA LEU A 29 -25.52 5.43 2.91
C LEU A 29 -24.80 5.81 1.62
N LEU A 30 -25.03 7.04 1.13
CA LEU A 30 -24.42 7.54 -0.10
C LEU A 30 -22.91 7.74 0.09
N TYR A 31 -22.49 8.29 1.23
CA TYR A 31 -21.08 8.55 1.51
C TYR A 31 -20.26 7.25 1.61
N ASP A 32 -20.79 6.17 2.22
CA ASP A 32 -20.14 4.85 2.19
C ASP A 32 -20.12 4.25 0.77
N ALA A 33 -21.23 4.34 0.03
CA ALA A 33 -21.33 3.79 -1.32
C ALA A 33 -20.31 4.41 -2.28
N TYR A 34 -20.04 5.71 -2.14
CA TYR A 34 -19.05 6.44 -2.94
C TYR A 34 -17.67 6.53 -2.28
N SER A 35 -17.47 5.89 -1.13
CA SER A 35 -16.14 5.76 -0.54
C SER A 35 -15.33 4.72 -1.30
N SER A 36 -14.10 5.08 -1.66
CA SER A 36 -13.16 4.15 -2.28
C SER A 36 -12.87 2.99 -1.32
N LYS A 37 -13.52 1.85 -1.54
CA LYS A 37 -13.17 0.60 -0.86
C LYS A 37 -11.83 0.15 -1.42
N PRO A 38 -10.76 0.06 -0.62
CA PRO A 38 -9.52 -0.47 -1.15
C PRO A 38 -9.76 -1.91 -1.57
N ILE A 39 -9.21 -2.29 -2.72
CA ILE A 39 -9.29 -3.66 -3.28
C ILE A 39 -8.83 -4.69 -2.24
N PHE A 40 -7.96 -4.28 -1.33
CA PHE A 40 -7.47 -5.06 -0.22
C PHE A 40 -7.54 -4.25 1.08
N PRO A 41 -8.14 -4.77 2.16
CA PRO A 41 -8.26 -4.06 3.43
C PRO A 41 -6.90 -4.06 4.16
N TYR A 42 -5.98 -3.22 3.71
CA TYR A 42 -4.59 -3.20 4.18
C TYR A 42 -4.49 -3.03 5.71
N TRP A 43 -5.43 -2.33 6.34
CA TRP A 43 -5.49 -2.15 7.79
C TRP A 43 -5.76 -3.44 8.58
N LYS A 44 -6.23 -4.51 7.93
CA LYS A 44 -6.40 -5.82 8.57
C LYS A 44 -5.09 -6.61 8.70
N PHE A 45 -4.03 -6.18 8.02
CA PHE A 45 -2.75 -6.86 8.01
C PHE A 45 -1.73 -6.08 8.83
N PRO A 46 -0.82 -6.76 9.54
CA PRO A 46 0.28 -6.10 10.22
C PRO A 46 1.15 -5.35 9.20
N ARG A 47 1.76 -4.25 9.65
CA ARG A 47 2.74 -3.53 8.84
C ARG A 47 3.95 -4.43 8.63
N PHE A 48 4.52 -4.39 7.43
CA PHE A 48 5.75 -5.12 7.14
C PHE A 48 6.91 -4.53 7.96
N SER A 49 7.68 -5.39 8.62
CA SER A 49 8.92 -5.05 9.30
C SER A 49 9.95 -6.15 9.07
N VAL A 50 11.03 -5.83 8.35
CA VAL A 50 12.14 -6.78 8.16
C VAL A 50 12.87 -7.07 9.46
N ASP A 51 12.76 -6.18 10.45
CA ASP A 51 13.40 -6.34 11.75
C ASP A 51 12.79 -7.49 12.55
N GLU A 52 11.53 -7.81 12.32
CA GLU A 52 10.84 -8.95 12.94
C GLU A 52 11.28 -10.30 12.35
N TRP A 53 11.90 -10.30 11.17
CA TRP A 53 12.30 -11.53 10.49
C TRP A 53 13.64 -12.06 11.02
N SER A 54 13.73 -13.37 11.18
CA SER A 54 14.98 -14.09 11.40
C SER A 54 15.83 -14.13 10.13
N ASP A 55 17.12 -14.45 10.28
CA ASP A 55 18.02 -14.62 9.12
C ASP A 55 17.58 -15.81 8.23
N VAL A 56 16.96 -16.83 8.82
CA VAL A 56 16.42 -18.00 8.09
C VAL A 56 15.24 -17.57 7.21
N GLU A 57 14.31 -16.78 7.75
CA GLU A 57 13.19 -16.23 6.97
C GLU A 57 13.69 -15.33 5.84
N CYS A 58 14.65 -14.43 6.11
CA CYS A 58 15.24 -13.59 5.08
C CYS A 58 15.88 -14.43 3.95
N LYS A 59 16.66 -15.46 4.29
CA LYS A 59 17.24 -16.36 3.29
C LYS A 59 16.21 -17.17 2.52
N THR A 60 15.13 -17.57 3.16
CA THR A 60 14.08 -18.38 2.53
C THR A 60 13.26 -17.55 1.55
N GLU A 61 12.81 -16.37 1.99
CA GLU A 61 11.90 -15.49 1.26
C GLU A 61 12.61 -14.56 0.27
N LEU A 62 13.81 -14.07 0.64
CA LEU A 62 14.54 -13.05 -0.11
C LEU A 62 15.80 -13.60 -0.78
N ARG A 63 16.29 -14.78 -0.39
CA ARG A 63 17.58 -15.38 -0.83
C ARG A 63 18.84 -14.61 -0.40
N PHE A 64 18.69 -13.62 0.48
CA PHE A 64 19.78 -12.86 1.07
C PHE A 64 19.76 -12.97 2.59
N ALA A 65 20.94 -12.95 3.21
CA ALA A 65 21.05 -12.84 4.67
C ALA A 65 20.63 -11.42 5.11
N LYS A 66 20.01 -11.31 6.28
CA LYS A 66 19.43 -10.05 6.78
C LYS A 66 20.45 -8.92 6.83
N LYS A 67 21.68 -9.24 7.23
CA LYS A 67 22.80 -8.28 7.35
C LYS A 67 23.21 -7.63 6.02
N HIS A 68 22.89 -8.24 4.89
CA HIS A 68 23.28 -7.72 3.56
C HIS A 68 22.20 -6.81 2.94
N LEU A 69 21.00 -6.76 3.51
CA LEU A 69 19.91 -5.96 2.95
C LEU A 69 20.21 -4.45 2.94
N PRO A 70 20.82 -3.84 3.99
CA PRO A 70 21.16 -2.42 3.96
C PRO A 70 22.19 -2.08 2.86
N GLU A 71 23.28 -2.85 2.79
CA GLU A 71 24.32 -2.69 1.76
C GLU A 71 23.75 -2.88 0.35
N LEU A 72 22.83 -3.83 0.17
CA LEU A 72 22.15 -4.06 -1.10
C LEU A 72 21.24 -2.89 -1.50
N CYS A 73 20.57 -2.27 -0.53
CA CYS A 73 19.76 -1.08 -0.75
C CYS A 73 20.61 0.09 -1.28
N GLU A 74 21.79 0.30 -0.69
CA GLU A 74 22.76 1.30 -1.12
C GLU A 74 23.33 1.00 -2.51
N CYS A 75 23.79 -0.25 -2.74
CA CYS A 75 24.36 -0.68 -4.01
C CYS A 75 23.39 -0.54 -5.19
N LEU A 76 22.10 -0.80 -4.95
CA LEU A 76 21.05 -0.66 -5.96
C LEU A 76 20.53 0.77 -6.10
N GLY A 77 20.99 1.70 -5.25
CA GLY A 77 20.53 3.08 -5.24
C GLY A 77 19.03 3.22 -4.98
N ILE A 78 18.47 2.32 -4.15
CA ILE A 78 17.04 2.36 -3.85
C ILE A 78 16.76 3.59 -2.99
N PRO A 79 15.80 4.45 -3.39
CA PRO A 79 15.48 5.64 -2.61
C PRO A 79 14.82 5.26 -1.28
N GLU A 80 15.02 6.08 -0.25
CA GLU A 80 14.44 5.88 1.09
C GLU A 80 12.90 5.79 1.06
N LYS A 81 12.27 6.47 0.11
CA LYS A 81 10.82 6.50 -0.08
C LYS A 81 10.49 6.29 -1.55
N ILE A 82 9.63 5.31 -1.83
CA ILE A 82 9.14 5.00 -3.17
C ILE A 82 7.66 5.37 -3.22
N THR A 83 7.26 6.13 -4.24
CA THR A 83 5.85 6.46 -4.49
C THR A 83 5.43 5.79 -5.79
N CYS A 84 4.48 4.86 -5.70
CA CYS A 84 3.93 4.14 -6.85
C CYS A 84 2.96 5.02 -7.65
N VAL A 85 2.67 4.62 -8.88
CA VAL A 85 1.69 5.31 -9.76
C VAL A 85 0.30 5.40 -9.11
N GLN A 86 -0.07 4.39 -8.31
CA GLN A 86 -1.32 4.35 -7.54
C GLN A 86 -1.27 5.22 -6.27
N ARG A 87 -0.22 6.04 -6.10
CA ARG A 87 0.06 6.90 -4.94
C ARG A 87 0.28 6.16 -3.61
N THR A 88 0.41 4.84 -3.65
CA THR A 88 0.90 4.08 -2.50
C THR A 88 2.36 4.40 -2.27
N VAL A 89 2.75 4.46 -1.00
CA VAL A 89 4.08 4.83 -0.55
C VAL A 89 4.65 3.68 0.24
N CYS A 90 5.87 3.27 -0.06
CA CYS A 90 6.62 2.32 0.75
C CYS A 90 8.03 2.86 1.06
N GLY A 91 8.62 2.33 2.13
CA GLY A 91 10.03 2.60 2.45
C GLY A 91 10.97 1.89 1.47
N GLY A 92 12.20 2.37 1.34
CA GLY A 92 13.22 1.77 0.46
C GLY A 92 13.50 0.31 0.79
N MET A 93 13.64 -0.02 2.08
CA MET A 93 13.83 -1.41 2.54
C MET A 93 12.63 -2.31 2.23
N GLU A 94 11.41 -1.82 2.42
CA GLU A 94 10.19 -2.56 2.05
C GLU A 94 10.13 -2.78 0.53
N GLY A 95 10.46 -1.75 -0.26
CA GLY A 95 10.59 -1.86 -1.70
C GLY A 95 11.62 -2.89 -2.15
N LEU A 96 12.80 -2.91 -1.51
CA LEU A 96 13.83 -3.91 -1.74
C LEU A 96 13.30 -5.32 -1.46
N CYS A 97 12.67 -5.55 -0.30
CA CYS A 97 12.12 -6.85 0.06
C CYS A 97 11.04 -7.32 -0.93
N ILE A 98 10.18 -6.42 -1.41
CA ILE A 98 9.20 -6.72 -2.47
C ILE A 98 9.90 -7.14 -3.76
N LEU A 99 10.93 -6.41 -4.18
CA LEU A 99 11.73 -6.73 -5.37
C LEU A 99 12.38 -8.10 -5.24
N LEU A 100 13.10 -8.34 -4.15
CA LEU A 100 13.78 -9.61 -3.88
C LEU A 100 12.83 -10.79 -3.87
N LYS A 101 11.69 -10.66 -3.18
CA LYS A 101 10.66 -11.72 -3.12
C LYS A 101 10.11 -12.06 -4.50
N ARG A 102 9.99 -11.07 -5.40
CA ARG A 102 9.58 -11.31 -6.80
C ARG A 102 10.68 -11.98 -7.62
N LEU A 103 11.95 -11.68 -7.35
CA LEU A 103 13.11 -12.26 -8.04
C LEU A 103 13.51 -13.63 -7.49
N ALA A 104 13.09 -13.98 -6.28
CA ALA A 104 13.37 -15.28 -5.66
C ALA A 104 12.66 -16.47 -6.35
N TYR A 105 11.81 -16.20 -7.37
CA TYR A 105 11.07 -17.20 -8.14
C TYR A 105 11.76 -17.47 -9.50
N PRO A 106 11.79 -18.73 -10.02
CA PRO A 106 11.10 -19.91 -9.52
C PRO A 106 11.93 -20.70 -8.51
N CYS A 107 11.25 -21.26 -7.51
CA CYS A 107 11.77 -22.33 -6.66
C CYS A 107 12.35 -23.43 -7.55
N ARG A 108 13.67 -23.45 -7.76
CA ARG A 108 14.37 -24.68 -8.11
C ARG A 108 14.35 -25.51 -6.84
N TYR A 109 13.38 -26.41 -6.73
CA TYR A 109 13.49 -27.54 -5.82
C TYR A 109 14.79 -28.25 -6.21
N THR A 110 15.84 -28.09 -5.40
CA THR A 110 17.02 -28.96 -5.41
C THR A 110 16.86 -29.95 -4.28
#